data_AF-A0A7X7LG14-F1
#
_entry.id   AF-A0A7X7LG14-F1
#
_cell.length_a   1.000
_cell.length_b   1.000
_cell.length_c   1.000
_cell.angle_alpha   90.00
_cell.angle_beta   90.00
_cell.angle_gamma   90.00
#
_symmetry.space_group_name_H-M   'P 1'
#
loop_
_entity.id
_entity.type
_entity.pdbx_description
1 polymer ?
#
loop_
_entity_poly.entity_id
_entity_poly.type
_entity_poly.pdbx_seq_one_letter_code
_entity_poly.pdbx_strand_id
1 'polypeptide(L)'
;MNNSLNDSYLIDPHRNIFYYYRGPEKKKTGDDFIYDKQIENNITKSLINTLEYSSYDTAMKAFLSLIEQRLDKCVLSFNTQKTSINYRFSLQTMPLMNADIKYKILLTISNSEVCDNVPSIQLGSRPDAWIIGGKDFAIMIESKISSAPDEKQLIGHIKSVGWEHEDYKRVDLKWPEVYACLKRAINIINDGKDSFIIGQFIKYLEVTGMAPFEGFKNADFDFFLDYENNREYGPVIKNKLKDFAALVYDKLPEEFKSTYSEPQSNRLTNDRAVMNFDKKTKQYDMCNFTLEVRSEGLCCRAVIGGRKVSDKKSPIYKIYNKLQNQKEFEQFREMLSELGKDFRILIHSRSSDNEGIKKPMPGGDNWSRKLVLSLDSLTGEGLQAIMSLLVYINYPGIIVDRLIPKGSPELKNPDLLVEKSVDSLTRLRKVIDFVEN
;
A
#
# COMPACT_ATOMS: atom_id res chain seq x y z
N MET A 1 -14.26 -18.62 21.80
CA MET A 1 -13.05 -19.20 21.19
C MET A 1 -12.66 -18.27 20.06
N ASN A 2 -11.47 -17.67 20.13
CA ASN A 2 -11.00 -16.72 19.13
C ASN A 2 -10.82 -17.45 17.80
N ASN A 3 -11.68 -17.16 16.82
CA ASN A 3 -11.42 -17.49 15.42
C ASN A 3 -10.22 -16.67 14.96
N SER A 4 -9.01 -17.16 15.22
CA SER A 4 -7.83 -16.75 14.45
C SER A 4 -8.06 -17.27 13.04
N LEU A 5 -8.71 -16.45 12.20
CA LEU A 5 -8.76 -16.66 10.76
C LEU A 5 -7.33 -16.97 10.31
N ASN A 6 -7.13 -18.20 9.85
CA ASN A 6 -5.86 -18.79 9.46
C ASN A 6 -4.92 -17.79 8.77
N ASP A 7 -3.86 -17.39 9.47
CA ASP A 7 -2.74 -16.59 8.94
C ASP A 7 -1.92 -17.34 7.85
N SER A 8 -2.38 -18.53 7.43
CA SER A 8 -1.62 -19.54 6.69
C SER A 8 -2.05 -19.75 5.24
N TYR A 9 -3.07 -19.06 4.73
CA TYR A 9 -3.52 -19.25 3.34
C TYR A 9 -3.36 -17.98 2.51
N LEU A 10 -2.63 -18.12 1.40
CA LEU A 10 -2.56 -17.13 0.33
C LEU A 10 -3.97 -16.91 -0.24
N ILE A 11 -4.35 -15.64 -0.38
CA ILE A 11 -5.68 -15.27 -0.86
C ILE A 11 -5.66 -15.27 -2.38
N ASP A 12 -6.30 -16.26 -2.99
CA ASP A 12 -6.68 -16.19 -4.41
C ASP A 12 -7.85 -15.18 -4.53
N PRO A 13 -7.65 -14.00 -5.16
CA PRO A 13 -8.70 -13.01 -5.33
C PRO A 13 -9.90 -13.51 -6.11
N HIS A 14 -9.74 -14.46 -7.05
CA HIS A 14 -10.82 -14.97 -7.88
C HIS A 14 -11.79 -15.88 -7.10
N ARG A 15 -11.40 -16.34 -5.91
CA ARG A 15 -12.31 -17.01 -4.96
C ARG A 15 -13.19 -16.03 -4.21
N ASN A 16 -12.92 -14.73 -4.28
CA ASN A 16 -13.72 -13.72 -3.64
C ASN A 16 -15.00 -13.44 -4.47
N ILE A 17 -16.16 -13.52 -3.82
CA ILE A 17 -17.47 -13.37 -4.49
C ILE A 17 -17.71 -11.98 -5.11
N PHE A 18 -16.93 -10.98 -4.68
CA PHE A 18 -16.99 -9.60 -5.16
C PHE A 18 -15.93 -9.30 -6.23
N TYR A 19 -14.93 -10.16 -6.37
CA TYR A 19 -13.87 -9.96 -7.34
C TYR A 19 -14.38 -10.28 -8.74
N TYR A 20 -14.51 -9.24 -9.55
CA TYR A 20 -14.99 -9.34 -10.93
C TYR A 20 -14.00 -8.69 -11.89
N TYR A 21 -13.21 -9.53 -12.57
CA TYR A 21 -12.31 -9.13 -13.64
C TYR A 21 -13.05 -9.20 -14.98
N ARG A 22 -13.13 -8.07 -15.68
CA ARG A 22 -13.46 -8.09 -17.11
C ARG A 22 -12.12 -8.23 -17.81
N GLY A 23 -12.00 -9.25 -18.66
CA GLY A 23 -10.80 -9.49 -19.46
C GLY A 23 -10.34 -8.23 -20.19
N PRO A 24 -9.08 -8.19 -20.69
CA PRO A 24 -8.55 -6.99 -21.33
C PRO A 24 -9.45 -6.58 -22.51
N GLU A 25 -10.15 -5.46 -22.36
CA GLU A 25 -10.76 -4.78 -23.51
C GLU A 25 -9.62 -4.28 -24.41
N LYS A 26 -9.84 -4.27 -25.73
CA LYS A 26 -8.80 -4.00 -26.73
C LYS A 26 -8.00 -2.74 -26.37
N LYS A 27 -6.72 -2.94 -26.06
CA LYS A 27 -5.67 -1.94 -25.75
C LYS A 27 -5.96 -0.59 -26.42
N LYS A 28 -6.48 0.35 -25.64
CA LYS A 28 -6.48 1.77 -25.97
C LYS A 28 -5.78 2.48 -24.82
N THR A 29 -4.88 3.39 -25.16
CA THR A 29 -4.27 4.36 -24.24
C THR A 29 -5.34 4.91 -23.28
N GLY A 30 -5.21 4.62 -21.98
CA GLY A 30 -6.24 4.90 -20.96
C GLY A 30 -6.57 3.74 -20.01
N ASP A 31 -5.87 2.60 -20.11
CA ASP A 31 -6.14 1.36 -19.35
C ASP A 31 -6.25 1.57 -17.83
N ASP A 32 -5.40 2.40 -17.21
CA ASP A 32 -5.45 2.66 -15.77
C ASP A 32 -6.75 3.35 -15.34
N PHE A 33 -7.26 4.30 -16.13
CA PHE A 33 -8.51 5.00 -15.84
C PHE A 33 -9.74 4.08 -15.97
N ILE A 34 -9.73 3.19 -16.96
CA ILE A 34 -10.81 2.21 -17.17
C ILE A 34 -10.82 1.18 -16.04
N TYR A 35 -9.63 0.69 -15.66
CA TYR A 35 -9.45 -0.23 -14.55
C TYR A 35 -9.88 0.38 -13.23
N ASP A 36 -9.45 1.62 -12.95
CA ASP A 36 -9.82 2.36 -11.75
C ASP A 36 -11.33 2.56 -11.66
N LYS A 37 -11.98 2.99 -12.75
CA LYS A 37 -13.43 3.13 -12.82
C LYS A 37 -14.17 1.80 -12.64
N GLN A 38 -13.60 0.69 -13.11
CA GLN A 38 -14.19 -0.63 -12.89
C GLN A 38 -14.10 -1.04 -11.41
N ILE A 39 -12.95 -0.82 -10.78
CA ILE A 39 -12.77 -1.09 -9.36
C ILE A 39 -13.73 -0.22 -8.54
N GLU A 40 -13.84 1.07 -8.83
CA GLU A 40 -14.77 2.00 -8.16
C GLU A 40 -16.21 1.48 -8.18
N ASN A 41 -16.72 1.15 -9.38
CA ASN A 41 -18.07 0.60 -9.53
C ASN A 41 -18.25 -0.74 -8.79
N ASN A 42 -17.24 -1.62 -8.87
CA ASN A 42 -17.29 -2.93 -8.23
C ASN A 42 -17.26 -2.82 -6.71
N ILE A 43 -16.43 -1.95 -6.13
CA ILE A 43 -16.37 -1.74 -4.68
C ILE A 43 -17.71 -1.19 -4.19
N THR A 44 -18.30 -0.20 -4.86
CA THR A 44 -19.59 0.35 -4.43
C THR A 44 -20.71 -0.67 -4.53
N LYS A 45 -20.77 -1.43 -5.63
CA LYS A 45 -21.70 -2.56 -5.74
C LYS A 45 -21.48 -3.58 -4.62
N SER A 46 -20.23 -3.88 -4.29
CA SER A 46 -19.88 -4.87 -3.26
C SER A 46 -20.25 -4.39 -1.85
N LEU A 47 -20.08 -3.09 -1.57
CA LEU A 47 -20.58 -2.47 -0.34
C LEU A 47 -22.10 -2.61 -0.25
N ILE A 48 -22.83 -2.23 -1.31
CA ILE A 48 -24.30 -2.34 -1.33
C ILE A 48 -24.76 -3.78 -1.13
N ASN A 49 -24.18 -4.74 -1.86
CA ASN A 49 -24.49 -6.16 -1.68
C ASN A 49 -24.18 -6.63 -0.24
N THR A 50 -23.10 -6.14 0.37
CA THR A 50 -22.75 -6.48 1.75
C THR A 50 -23.80 -5.97 2.72
N LEU A 51 -24.30 -4.75 2.53
CA LEU A 51 -25.34 -4.16 3.37
C LEU A 51 -26.71 -4.78 3.14
N GLU A 52 -27.05 -5.11 1.89
CA GLU A 52 -28.35 -5.67 1.50
C GLU A 52 -28.53 -7.14 1.91
N TYR A 53 -27.49 -7.95 1.74
CA TYR A 53 -27.58 -9.40 1.97
C TYR A 53 -27.13 -9.84 3.37
N SER A 54 -26.59 -8.94 4.18
CA SER A 54 -26.33 -9.18 5.61
C SER A 54 -27.56 -8.81 6.45
N SER A 55 -27.64 -9.34 7.67
CA SER A 55 -28.70 -8.95 8.61
C SER A 55 -28.55 -7.48 9.02
N TYR A 56 -29.67 -6.85 9.38
CA TYR A 56 -29.67 -5.45 9.79
C TYR A 56 -28.71 -5.20 10.97
N ASP A 57 -28.79 -6.03 12.01
CA ASP A 57 -28.04 -5.86 13.26
C ASP A 57 -26.52 -6.03 13.12
N THR A 58 -26.03 -6.42 11.93
CA THR A 58 -24.63 -6.63 11.65
C THR A 58 -24.07 -5.50 10.79
N ALA A 59 -24.07 -5.63 9.46
CA ALA A 59 -23.41 -4.70 8.56
C ALA A 59 -24.14 -3.34 8.48
N MET A 60 -25.46 -3.34 8.30
CA MET A 60 -26.25 -2.12 8.07
C MET A 60 -26.27 -1.21 9.31
N LYS A 61 -26.52 -1.77 10.49
CA LYS A 61 -26.48 -1.03 11.75
C LYS A 61 -25.10 -0.43 12.01
N ALA A 62 -24.04 -1.20 11.84
CA ALA A 62 -22.67 -0.70 11.99
C ALA A 62 -22.37 0.44 11.02
N PHE A 63 -22.76 0.30 9.75
CA PHE A 63 -22.54 1.31 8.72
C PHE A 63 -23.32 2.61 8.99
N LEU A 64 -24.60 2.51 9.37
CA LEU A 64 -25.40 3.68 9.77
C LEU A 64 -24.82 4.36 11.01
N SER A 65 -24.37 3.60 12.01
CA SER A 65 -23.71 4.17 13.19
C SER A 65 -22.40 4.88 12.86
N LEU A 66 -21.65 4.44 11.84
CA LEU A 66 -20.47 5.16 11.36
C LEU A 66 -20.85 6.51 10.75
N ILE A 67 -21.92 6.55 9.95
CA ILE A 67 -22.46 7.79 9.36
C ILE A 67 -22.96 8.73 10.46
N GLU A 68 -23.72 8.21 11.44
CA GLU A 68 -24.21 8.98 12.59
C GLU A 68 -23.08 9.55 13.44
N GLN A 69 -21.93 8.87 13.57
CA GLN A 69 -20.79 9.41 14.32
C GLN A 69 -20.15 10.62 13.63
N ARG A 70 -20.25 10.72 12.30
CA ARG A 70 -19.74 11.86 11.52
C ARG A 70 -20.72 13.02 11.46
N LEU A 71 -22.00 12.76 11.72
CA LEU A 71 -23.02 13.78 11.85
C LEU A 71 -23.07 14.17 13.33
N ASP A 72 -23.14 15.47 13.67
CA ASP A 72 -23.22 15.87 15.08
C ASP A 72 -24.34 15.09 15.80
N LYS A 73 -23.99 14.41 16.90
CA LYS A 73 -24.85 13.46 17.67
C LYS A 73 -26.25 14.00 18.02
N CYS A 74 -26.46 15.30 17.93
CA CYS A 74 -27.72 15.97 18.24
C CYS A 74 -28.75 15.97 17.11
N VAL A 75 -28.43 15.53 15.87
CA VAL A 75 -29.31 15.78 14.70
C VAL A 75 -30.02 14.52 14.18
N LEU A 76 -29.44 13.34 14.41
CA LEU A 76 -29.89 12.10 13.79
C LEU A 76 -29.88 10.96 14.80
N SER A 77 -31.07 10.54 15.22
CA SER A 77 -31.28 9.14 15.57
C SER A 77 -32.02 8.55 14.38
N PHE A 78 -31.30 7.84 13.51
CA PHE A 78 -32.00 6.81 12.75
C PHE A 78 -32.67 5.96 13.83
N ASN A 79 -33.95 5.62 13.65
CA ASN A 79 -34.62 4.76 14.62
C ASN A 79 -34.09 3.33 14.43
N THR A 80 -32.81 3.13 14.78
CA THR A 80 -32.01 1.91 14.59
C THR A 80 -32.51 0.75 15.45
N GLN A 81 -33.53 1.01 16.27
CA GLN A 81 -34.22 0.02 17.09
C GLN A 81 -35.42 -0.62 16.35
N LYS A 82 -35.84 -0.09 15.19
CA LYS A 82 -36.89 -0.72 14.38
C LYS A 82 -36.29 -1.77 13.45
N THR A 83 -36.43 -3.03 13.83
CA THR A 83 -36.12 -4.22 13.02
C THR A 83 -36.97 -4.35 11.74
N SER A 84 -37.91 -3.43 11.50
CA SER A 84 -38.91 -3.48 10.43
C SER A 84 -38.75 -2.39 9.35
N ILE A 85 -37.62 -1.68 9.30
CA ILE A 85 -37.40 -0.72 8.21
C ILE A 85 -37.06 -1.52 6.94
N ASN A 86 -37.96 -1.48 5.95
CA ASN A 86 -37.69 -2.03 4.62
C ASN A 86 -36.71 -1.10 3.89
N TYR A 87 -35.42 -1.48 3.91
CA TYR A 87 -34.38 -0.82 3.15
C TYR A 87 -34.55 -1.10 1.66
N ARG A 88 -34.36 -0.07 0.84
CA ARG A 88 -34.23 -0.22 -0.61
C ARG A 88 -32.87 0.30 -1.05
N PHE A 89 -32.23 -0.48 -1.91
CA PHE A 89 -30.94 -0.15 -2.50
C PHE A 89 -31.12 0.13 -3.99
N SER A 90 -30.34 1.06 -4.53
CA SER A 90 -30.35 1.39 -5.95
C SER A 90 -28.92 1.61 -6.41
N LEU A 91 -28.50 0.95 -7.49
CA LEU A 91 -27.17 1.11 -8.09
C LEU A 91 -27.30 1.88 -9.40
N GLN A 92 -26.53 2.95 -9.57
CA GLN A 92 -26.42 3.75 -10.80
C GLN A 92 -27.76 4.16 -11.44
N THR A 93 -28.80 4.28 -10.62
CA THR A 93 -30.18 4.55 -11.01
C THR A 93 -30.85 5.41 -9.97
N MET A 94 -31.75 6.29 -10.42
CA MET A 94 -32.54 7.14 -9.54
C MET A 94 -33.68 6.33 -8.91
N PRO A 95 -33.72 6.23 -7.57
CA PRO A 95 -34.83 5.54 -6.91
C PRO A 95 -36.09 6.41 -6.94
N LEU A 96 -37.25 5.76 -6.86
CA LEU A 96 -38.49 6.45 -6.53
C LEU A 96 -38.44 6.89 -5.06
N MET A 97 -38.31 8.20 -4.84
CA MET A 97 -38.19 8.80 -3.51
C MET A 97 -39.54 9.27 -3.00
N ASN A 98 -39.77 9.13 -1.69
CA ASN A 98 -40.91 9.79 -1.05
C ASN A 98 -40.65 11.30 -0.98
N ALA A 99 -41.67 12.11 -1.24
CA ALA A 99 -41.53 13.57 -1.18
C ALA A 99 -41.20 14.09 0.23
N ASP A 100 -41.49 13.31 1.27
CA ASP A 100 -41.40 13.68 2.69
C ASP A 100 -40.26 12.97 3.45
N ILE A 101 -39.13 12.68 2.79
CA ILE A 101 -37.96 12.09 3.44
C ILE A 101 -37.40 13.05 4.50
N LYS A 102 -37.32 12.59 5.75
CA LYS A 102 -36.89 13.38 6.90
C LYS A 102 -35.40 13.75 6.85
N TYR A 103 -34.54 12.81 6.45
CA TYR A 103 -33.10 13.02 6.41
C TYR A 103 -32.52 12.71 5.04
N LYS A 104 -31.99 13.74 4.39
CA LYS A 104 -31.31 13.64 3.09
C LYS A 104 -29.81 13.71 3.36
N ILE A 105 -29.06 12.70 2.92
CA ILE A 105 -27.63 12.58 3.20
C ILE A 105 -26.88 12.38 1.89
N LEU A 106 -25.86 13.21 1.67
CA LEU A 106 -24.85 13.00 0.65
C LEU A 106 -23.64 12.35 1.32
N LEU A 107 -23.37 11.10 0.98
CA LEU A 107 -22.24 10.34 1.49
C LEU A 107 -21.17 10.24 0.40
N THR A 108 -19.97 10.73 0.69
CA THR A 108 -18.79 10.42 -0.12
C THR A 108 -17.93 9.37 0.56
N ILE A 109 -17.36 8.45 -0.23
CA ILE A 109 -16.37 7.48 0.26
C ILE A 109 -15.13 7.56 -0.63
N SER A 110 -14.04 8.13 -0.12
CA SER A 110 -12.78 8.27 -0.86
C SER A 110 -11.55 8.23 0.05
N ASN A 111 -10.44 7.73 -0.47
CA ASN A 111 -9.15 7.81 0.22
C ASN A 111 -8.52 9.22 0.15
N SER A 112 -8.99 10.05 -0.77
CA SER A 112 -8.54 11.43 -0.96
C SER A 112 -9.57 12.42 -0.39
N GLU A 113 -9.08 13.56 0.07
CA GLU A 113 -9.96 14.68 0.47
C GLU A 113 -10.56 15.35 -0.76
N VAL A 114 -11.75 15.91 -0.59
CA VAL A 114 -12.51 16.61 -1.64
C VAL A 114 -11.70 17.81 -2.15
N CYS A 115 -11.67 18.01 -3.47
CA CYS A 115 -10.89 19.07 -4.10
C CYS A 115 -11.77 19.96 -4.99
N ASP A 116 -11.58 21.28 -4.89
CA ASP A 116 -12.38 22.27 -5.62
C ASP A 116 -11.98 22.45 -7.11
N ASN A 117 -10.84 21.89 -7.54
CA ASN A 117 -10.15 22.29 -8.78
C ASN A 117 -9.88 21.16 -9.79
N VAL A 118 -10.83 20.27 -10.03
CA VAL A 118 -10.75 19.33 -11.18
C VAL A 118 -11.50 19.92 -12.38
N PRO A 119 -10.93 19.92 -13.61
CA PRO A 119 -11.67 20.30 -14.81
C PRO A 119 -12.82 19.32 -15.06
N SER A 120 -14.05 19.74 -14.73
CA SER A 120 -15.26 18.95 -14.91
C SER A 120 -15.61 18.79 -16.39
N ILE A 121 -15.67 17.56 -16.88
CA ILE A 121 -16.34 17.19 -18.14
C ILE A 121 -17.44 16.19 -17.79
N GLN A 122 -18.59 16.65 -17.26
CA GLN A 122 -19.92 16.06 -17.50
C GLN A 122 -20.97 16.70 -16.58
N LEU A 123 -21.84 17.54 -17.16
CA LEU A 123 -23.17 17.77 -16.60
C LEU A 123 -24.03 16.53 -16.88
N GLY A 124 -24.45 15.80 -15.84
CA GLY A 124 -25.45 14.74 -15.95
C GLY A 124 -25.07 13.33 -15.49
N SER A 125 -24.06 13.15 -14.63
CA SER A 125 -23.77 11.82 -14.07
C SER A 125 -24.83 11.39 -13.05
N ARG A 126 -24.99 10.08 -12.88
CA ARG A 126 -25.85 9.46 -11.85
C ARG A 126 -24.99 9.11 -10.64
N PRO A 127 -25.49 9.25 -9.40
CA PRO A 127 -24.78 8.77 -8.22
C PRO A 127 -24.49 7.26 -8.33
N ASP A 128 -23.42 6.82 -7.70
CA ASP A 128 -23.01 5.40 -7.74
C ASP A 128 -24.05 4.50 -7.07
N ALA A 129 -24.60 4.92 -5.93
CA ALA A 129 -25.59 4.16 -5.20
C ALA A 129 -26.55 5.00 -4.33
N TRP A 130 -27.61 4.34 -3.87
CA TRP A 130 -28.58 4.88 -2.93
C TRP A 130 -28.95 3.85 -1.86
N ILE A 131 -29.22 4.35 -0.66
CA ILE A 131 -29.84 3.60 0.43
C ILE A 131 -31.05 4.39 0.93
N ILE A 132 -32.24 3.79 0.86
CA ILE A 132 -33.51 4.40 1.26
C ILE A 132 -34.10 3.64 2.45
N GLY A 133 -34.19 4.31 3.60
CA GLY A 133 -34.80 3.80 4.83
C GLY A 133 -36.26 4.23 4.99
N GLY A 134 -37.10 4.01 3.96
CA GLY A 134 -38.49 4.44 3.97
C GLY A 134 -38.66 5.97 3.89
N LYS A 135 -39.29 6.58 4.90
CA LYS A 135 -39.42 8.05 5.04
C LYS A 135 -38.38 8.65 5.99
N ASP A 136 -37.65 7.81 6.71
CA ASP A 136 -36.71 8.28 7.73
C ASP A 136 -35.50 8.92 7.06
N PHE A 137 -34.91 8.25 6.07
CA PHE A 137 -33.73 8.78 5.40
C PHE A 137 -33.55 8.31 3.95
N ALA A 138 -32.78 9.10 3.21
CA ALA A 138 -32.16 8.71 1.97
C ALA A 138 -30.68 9.10 1.97
N ILE A 139 -29.83 8.13 1.68
CA ILE A 139 -28.38 8.32 1.55
C ILE A 139 -28.05 8.16 0.06
N MET A 140 -27.56 9.23 -0.55
CA MET A 140 -26.94 9.23 -1.87
C MET A 140 -25.44 8.95 -1.68
N ILE A 141 -24.88 8.00 -2.43
CA ILE A 141 -23.49 7.59 -2.29
C ILE A 141 -22.72 7.92 -3.57
N GLU A 142 -21.61 8.63 -3.41
CA GLU A 142 -20.58 8.82 -4.42
C GLU A 142 -19.26 8.24 -3.90
N SER A 143 -18.64 7.36 -4.67
CA SER A 143 -17.41 6.69 -4.30
C SER A 143 -16.26 7.06 -5.20
N LYS A 144 -15.06 7.14 -4.64
CA LYS A 144 -13.82 7.28 -5.40
C LYS A 144 -12.74 6.39 -4.79
N ILE A 145 -11.84 5.91 -5.64
CA ILE A 145 -10.72 5.07 -5.19
C ILE A 145 -9.39 5.85 -5.10
N SER A 146 -9.12 6.70 -6.10
CA SER A 146 -7.81 7.34 -6.30
C SER A 146 -7.92 8.88 -6.37
N SER A 147 -9.13 9.40 -6.63
CA SER A 147 -9.37 10.82 -6.81
C SER A 147 -10.26 11.40 -5.72
N ALA A 148 -10.11 12.70 -5.51
CA ALA A 148 -11.06 13.49 -4.76
C ALA A 148 -12.45 13.44 -5.44
N PRO A 149 -13.55 13.35 -4.66
CA PRO A 149 -14.88 13.63 -5.20
C PRO A 149 -14.93 15.03 -5.83
N ASP A 150 -15.51 15.16 -7.03
CA ASP A 150 -15.66 16.43 -7.75
C ASP A 150 -16.88 17.20 -7.23
N GLU A 151 -16.67 18.36 -6.62
CA GLU A 151 -17.74 19.17 -6.05
C GLU A 151 -18.82 19.56 -7.06
N LYS A 152 -18.44 19.82 -8.32
CA LYS A 152 -19.42 20.14 -9.38
C LYS A 152 -20.29 18.93 -9.72
N GLN A 153 -19.70 17.73 -9.70
CA GLN A 153 -20.44 16.48 -9.89
C GLN A 153 -21.45 16.29 -8.77
N LEU A 154 -21.03 16.48 -7.52
CA LEU A 154 -21.89 16.37 -6.33
C LEU A 154 -23.06 17.35 -6.38
N ILE A 155 -22.80 18.63 -6.69
CA ILE A 155 -23.85 19.64 -6.86
C ILE A 155 -24.81 19.25 -7.99
N GLY A 156 -24.29 18.70 -9.09
CA GLY A 156 -25.10 18.18 -10.20
C GLY A 156 -26.06 17.07 -9.74
N HIS A 157 -25.57 16.12 -8.95
CA HIS A 157 -26.40 15.04 -8.40
C HIS A 157 -27.52 15.57 -7.50
N ILE A 158 -27.18 16.47 -6.57
CA ILE A 158 -28.13 17.11 -5.64
C ILE A 158 -29.25 17.84 -6.39
N LYS A 159 -28.89 18.65 -7.40
CA LYS A 159 -29.87 19.34 -8.25
C LYS A 159 -30.76 18.37 -9.03
N SER A 160 -30.20 17.26 -9.51
CA SER A 160 -30.96 16.27 -10.31
C SER A 160 -32.11 15.60 -9.54
N VAL A 161 -32.06 15.63 -8.20
CA VAL A 161 -33.10 15.10 -7.31
C VAL A 161 -33.93 16.17 -6.61
N GLY A 162 -33.74 17.44 -6.99
CA GLY A 162 -34.44 18.57 -6.39
C GLY A 162 -34.14 18.74 -4.90
N TRP A 163 -32.94 18.37 -4.45
CA TRP A 163 -32.46 18.72 -3.11
C TRP A 163 -31.80 20.09 -3.16
N GLU A 164 -32.12 20.96 -2.19
CA GLU A 164 -31.46 22.24 -2.03
C GLU A 164 -30.30 22.14 -1.02
N HIS A 165 -29.39 23.12 -1.01
CA HIS A 165 -28.19 23.07 -0.14
C HIS A 165 -28.51 22.96 1.36
N GLU A 166 -29.64 23.53 1.80
CA GLU A 166 -30.08 23.48 3.20
C GLU A 166 -30.79 22.17 3.56
N ASP A 167 -31.19 21.39 2.55
CA ASP A 167 -32.03 20.20 2.71
C ASP A 167 -31.25 18.95 3.08
N TYR A 168 -29.94 18.91 2.87
CA TYR A 168 -29.14 17.70 3.05
C TYR A 168 -27.95 17.90 3.99
N LYS A 169 -27.44 16.78 4.52
CA LYS A 169 -26.19 16.73 5.28
C LYS A 169 -25.13 16.00 4.47
N ARG A 170 -23.92 16.55 4.45
CA ARG A 170 -22.76 15.91 3.84
C ARG A 170 -22.01 15.08 4.88
N VAL A 171 -21.64 13.86 4.49
CA VAL A 171 -20.73 13.00 5.25
C VAL A 171 -19.65 12.54 4.29
N ASP A 172 -18.40 12.71 4.70
CA ASP A 172 -17.24 12.22 3.96
C ASP A 172 -16.56 11.12 4.81
N LEU A 173 -16.44 9.93 4.23
CA LEU A 173 -15.76 8.77 4.82
C LEU A 173 -14.56 8.37 3.96
N LYS A 174 -13.59 7.68 4.57
CA LYS A 174 -12.54 6.96 3.86
C LYS A 174 -12.80 5.46 3.84
N TRP A 175 -12.33 4.75 2.80
CA TRP A 175 -12.46 3.29 2.72
C TRP A 175 -11.87 2.55 3.94
N PRO A 176 -10.73 2.98 4.52
CA PRO A 176 -10.23 2.41 5.77
C PRO A 176 -11.20 2.49 6.95
N GLU A 177 -12.08 3.50 6.99
CA GLU A 177 -13.08 3.63 8.05
C GLU A 177 -14.23 2.64 7.87
N VAL A 178 -14.68 2.46 6.63
CA VAL A 178 -15.67 1.44 6.26
C VAL A 178 -15.12 0.05 6.58
N TYR A 179 -13.86 -0.21 6.23
CA TYR A 179 -13.14 -1.43 6.57
C TYR A 179 -13.12 -1.66 8.09
N ALA A 180 -12.63 -0.69 8.87
CA ALA A 180 -12.51 -0.81 10.32
C ALA A 180 -13.89 -1.00 10.99
N CYS A 181 -14.92 -0.33 10.48
CA CYS A 181 -16.30 -0.48 10.95
C CYS A 181 -16.80 -1.91 10.76
N LEU A 182 -16.74 -2.44 9.53
CA LEU A 182 -17.24 -3.79 9.22
C LEU A 182 -16.38 -4.88 9.86
N LYS A 183 -15.07 -4.64 10.04
CA LYS A 183 -14.17 -5.54 10.76
C LYS A 183 -14.51 -5.64 12.25
N ARG A 184 -14.94 -4.54 12.88
CA ARG A 184 -15.48 -4.62 14.25
C ARG A 184 -16.81 -5.38 14.28
N ALA A 185 -17.66 -5.16 13.28
CA ALA A 185 -18.95 -5.83 13.18
C ALA A 185 -18.80 -7.35 12.99
N ILE A 186 -17.87 -7.84 12.17
CA ILE A 186 -17.69 -9.28 11.97
C ILE A 186 -17.18 -10.00 13.22
N ASN A 187 -16.36 -9.35 14.05
CA ASN A 187 -15.77 -9.94 15.25
C ASN A 187 -16.78 -10.30 16.35
N ILE A 188 -18.01 -9.79 16.27
CA ILE A 188 -19.09 -10.07 17.23
C ILE A 188 -20.12 -11.07 16.71
N ILE A 189 -19.95 -11.56 15.46
CA ILE A 189 -20.88 -12.49 14.81
C ILE A 189 -20.26 -13.88 14.84
N ASN A 190 -21.09 -14.90 15.09
CA ASN A 190 -20.68 -16.30 14.93
C ASN A 190 -20.61 -16.69 13.44
N ASP A 191 -20.00 -17.84 13.14
CA ASP A 191 -19.94 -18.35 11.77
C ASP A 191 -21.34 -18.46 11.13
N GLY A 192 -21.48 -17.98 9.89
CA GLY A 192 -22.76 -17.92 9.20
C GLY A 192 -22.73 -17.03 7.95
N LYS A 193 -23.92 -16.80 7.36
CA LYS A 193 -24.08 -16.01 6.12
C LYS A 193 -23.45 -14.62 6.23
N ASP A 194 -23.76 -13.88 7.29
CA ASP A 194 -23.27 -12.52 7.49
C ASP A 194 -21.75 -12.49 7.66
N SER A 195 -21.20 -13.39 8.48
CA SER A 195 -19.75 -13.53 8.62
C SER A 195 -19.07 -13.86 7.29
N PHE A 196 -19.69 -14.69 6.45
CA PHE A 196 -19.17 -14.98 5.12
C PHE A 196 -19.19 -13.75 4.22
N ILE A 197 -20.33 -13.08 4.06
CA ILE A 197 -20.47 -11.92 3.15
C ILE A 197 -19.57 -10.77 3.58
N ILE A 198 -19.62 -10.38 4.87
CA ILE A 198 -18.78 -9.30 5.41
C ILE A 198 -17.30 -9.68 5.28
N GLY A 199 -16.94 -10.94 5.55
CA GLY A 199 -15.57 -11.42 5.43
C GLY A 199 -15.05 -11.37 3.98
N GLN A 200 -15.90 -11.69 2.99
CA GLN A 200 -15.55 -11.53 1.58
C GLN A 200 -15.35 -10.06 1.21
N PHE A 201 -16.19 -9.14 1.72
CA PHE A 201 -16.03 -7.72 1.44
C PHE A 201 -14.76 -7.13 2.06
N ILE A 202 -14.46 -7.47 3.31
CA ILE A 202 -13.20 -7.10 3.98
C ILE A 202 -11.99 -7.57 3.16
N LYS A 203 -11.98 -8.84 2.73
CA LYS A 203 -10.92 -9.37 1.87
C LYS A 203 -10.86 -8.66 0.52
N TYR A 204 -12.00 -8.26 -0.04
CA TYR A 204 -12.03 -7.54 -1.30
C TYR A 204 -11.37 -6.17 -1.16
N LEU A 205 -11.66 -5.43 -0.08
CA LEU A 205 -10.99 -4.16 0.23
C LEU A 205 -9.47 -4.33 0.44
N GLU A 206 -9.02 -5.44 1.06
CA GLU A 206 -7.59 -5.75 1.19
C GLU A 206 -6.92 -5.96 -0.18
N VAL A 207 -7.57 -6.70 -1.09
CA VAL A 207 -7.06 -6.96 -2.44
C VAL A 207 -7.01 -5.70 -3.28
N THR A 208 -8.04 -4.86 -3.22
CA THR A 208 -8.13 -3.64 -4.03
C THR A 208 -7.34 -2.45 -3.45
N GLY A 209 -6.63 -2.63 -2.31
CA GLY A 209 -5.84 -1.56 -1.69
C GLY A 209 -6.69 -0.48 -1.01
N MET A 210 -7.86 -0.85 -0.50
CA MET A 210 -8.82 0.03 0.17
C MET A 210 -8.88 -0.18 1.69
N ALA A 211 -8.26 -1.26 2.17
CA ALA A 211 -8.03 -1.50 3.58
C ALA A 211 -6.82 -0.69 4.10
N PRO A 212 -6.79 -0.32 5.39
CA PRO A 212 -5.58 0.23 5.99
C PRO A 212 -4.45 -0.81 6.00
N PHE A 213 -3.20 -0.34 6.02
CA PHE A 213 -2.07 -1.22 6.24
C PHE A 213 -2.08 -1.76 7.68
N GLU A 214 -2.19 -3.08 7.81
CA GLU A 214 -2.23 -3.78 9.11
C GLU A 214 -0.98 -4.65 9.37
N GLY A 215 0.10 -4.42 8.62
CA GLY A 215 1.31 -5.22 8.70
C GLY A 215 1.38 -6.35 7.68
N PHE A 216 2.49 -7.08 7.73
CA PHE A 216 2.75 -8.25 6.91
C PHE A 216 2.43 -9.55 7.68
N LYS A 217 1.65 -10.42 7.03
CA LYS A 217 1.31 -11.77 7.47
C LYS A 217 2.32 -12.76 6.92
N ASN A 218 2.41 -13.95 7.51
CA ASN A 218 3.31 -15.01 7.02
C ASN A 218 3.06 -15.35 5.56
N ALA A 219 1.78 -15.38 5.15
CA ALA A 219 1.37 -15.58 3.76
C ALA A 219 2.03 -14.57 2.80
N ASP A 220 2.25 -13.31 3.20
CA ASP A 220 2.89 -12.31 2.34
C ASP A 220 4.32 -12.69 1.95
N PHE A 221 5.01 -13.42 2.81
CA PHE A 221 6.35 -13.93 2.56
C PHE A 221 6.33 -15.30 1.87
N ASP A 222 5.37 -16.17 2.23
CA ASP A 222 5.19 -17.49 1.61
C ASP A 222 4.83 -17.41 0.13
N PHE A 223 4.23 -16.30 -0.31
CA PHE A 223 4.01 -16.00 -1.72
C PHE A 223 5.25 -16.25 -2.59
N PHE A 224 6.44 -15.87 -2.11
CA PHE A 224 7.68 -16.00 -2.87
C PHE A 224 8.24 -17.44 -2.90
N LEU A 225 7.72 -18.34 -2.06
CA LEU A 225 8.12 -19.76 -2.07
C LEU A 225 7.48 -20.52 -3.23
N ASP A 226 6.29 -20.09 -3.66
CA ASP A 226 5.56 -20.70 -4.78
C ASP A 226 4.93 -19.60 -5.65
N TYR A 227 5.79 -18.71 -6.16
CA TYR A 227 5.39 -17.53 -6.92
C TYR A 227 4.46 -17.84 -8.09
N GLU A 228 4.75 -18.92 -8.84
CA GLU A 228 4.04 -19.28 -10.06
C GLU A 228 2.58 -19.67 -9.80
N ASN A 229 2.32 -20.43 -8.73
CA ASN A 229 0.96 -20.81 -8.37
C ASN A 229 0.21 -19.71 -7.61
N ASN A 230 0.90 -18.69 -7.12
CA ASN A 230 0.31 -17.65 -6.27
C ASN A 230 0.31 -16.27 -6.91
N ARG A 231 0.61 -16.13 -8.20
CA ARG A 231 0.74 -14.85 -8.93
C ARG A 231 -0.41 -13.87 -8.67
N GLU A 232 -1.62 -14.38 -8.47
CA GLU A 232 -2.84 -13.60 -8.23
C GLU A 232 -2.83 -12.86 -6.88
N TYR A 233 -2.01 -13.28 -5.91
CA TYR A 233 -1.79 -12.58 -4.65
C TYR A 233 -0.81 -11.40 -4.79
N GLY A 234 -0.11 -11.30 -5.93
CA GLY A 234 0.87 -10.24 -6.20
C GLY A 234 0.35 -8.81 -6.00
N PRO A 235 -0.86 -8.44 -6.46
CA PRO A 235 -1.47 -7.14 -6.19
C PRO A 235 -1.62 -6.83 -4.69
N VAL A 236 -1.94 -7.81 -3.85
CA VAL A 236 -2.06 -7.63 -2.39
C VAL A 236 -0.72 -7.20 -1.79
N ILE A 237 0.35 -7.91 -2.14
CA ILE A 237 1.72 -7.59 -1.68
C ILE A 237 2.14 -6.22 -2.18
N LYS A 238 1.86 -5.91 -3.45
CA LYS A 238 2.15 -4.61 -4.03
C LYS A 238 1.47 -3.49 -3.24
N ASN A 239 0.16 -3.59 -3.02
CA ASN A 239 -0.59 -2.55 -2.31
C ASN A 239 -0.09 -2.38 -0.87
N LYS A 240 0.08 -3.48 -0.13
CA LYS A 240 0.65 -3.44 1.23
C LYS A 240 2.01 -2.77 1.28
N LEU A 241 2.92 -3.13 0.37
CA LEU A 241 4.26 -2.56 0.35
C LEU A 241 4.25 -1.08 -0.04
N LYS A 242 3.33 -0.67 -0.94
CA LYS A 242 3.13 0.74 -1.30
C LYS A 242 2.66 1.56 -0.09
N ASP A 243 1.62 1.10 0.59
CA ASP A 243 1.04 1.80 1.74
C ASP A 243 2.05 1.87 2.89
N PHE A 244 2.74 0.75 3.16
CA PHE A 244 3.80 0.70 4.15
C PHE A 244 4.95 1.68 3.83
N ALA A 245 5.41 1.72 2.59
CA ALA A 245 6.49 2.61 2.18
C ALA A 245 6.08 4.09 2.31
N ALA A 246 4.83 4.44 2.02
CA ALA A 246 4.29 5.78 2.23
C ALA A 246 4.29 6.17 3.72
N LEU A 247 3.81 5.28 4.59
CA LEU A 247 3.83 5.48 6.05
C LEU A 247 5.25 5.66 6.60
N VAL A 248 6.21 4.89 6.08
CA VAL A 248 7.64 5.07 6.42
C VAL A 248 8.13 6.42 5.94
N TYR A 249 7.86 6.79 4.68
CA TYR A 249 8.30 8.06 4.11
C TYR A 249 7.80 9.26 4.91
N ASP A 250 6.52 9.28 5.27
CA ASP A 250 5.91 10.38 6.02
C ASP A 250 6.62 10.63 7.36
N LYS A 251 7.11 9.57 8.01
CA LYS A 251 7.83 9.64 9.28
C LYS A 251 9.36 9.78 9.15
N LEU A 252 9.92 9.76 7.93
CA LEU A 252 11.36 10.00 7.74
C LEU A 252 11.73 11.46 8.03
N PRO A 253 12.97 11.74 8.49
CA PRO A 253 13.44 13.11 8.71
C PRO A 253 13.40 13.97 7.44
N GLU A 254 13.15 15.27 7.58
CA GLU A 254 13.12 16.22 6.45
C GLU A 254 14.44 16.25 5.65
N GLU A 255 15.56 16.02 6.32
CA GLU A 255 16.88 15.94 5.67
C GLU A 255 17.01 14.70 4.76
N PHE A 256 16.27 13.62 5.03
CA PHE A 256 16.16 12.48 4.14
C PHE A 256 15.24 12.84 2.95
N LYS A 257 14.05 13.37 3.25
CA LYS A 257 13.04 13.75 2.24
C LYS A 257 13.54 14.84 1.28
N SER A 258 14.45 15.71 1.70
CA SER A 258 15.04 16.72 0.82
C SER A 258 15.97 16.11 -0.25
N THR A 259 16.58 14.96 0.06
CA THR A 259 17.58 14.31 -0.80
C THR A 259 16.98 13.19 -1.66
N TYR A 260 16.05 12.43 -1.08
CA TYR A 260 15.45 11.26 -1.69
C TYR A 260 13.97 11.49 -2.05
N SER A 261 13.51 10.81 -3.09
CA SER A 261 12.13 10.85 -3.54
C SER A 261 11.19 10.20 -2.54
N GLU A 262 9.91 10.53 -2.68
CA GLU A 262 8.83 9.62 -2.26
C GLU A 262 9.06 8.22 -2.85
N PRO A 263 8.59 7.15 -2.19
CA PRO A 263 8.81 5.79 -2.65
C PRO A 263 8.26 5.59 -4.06
N GLN A 264 9.14 5.26 -4.99
CA GLN A 264 8.85 5.01 -6.40
C GLN A 264 8.99 3.52 -6.73
N SER A 265 8.25 3.09 -7.76
CA SER A 265 8.38 1.78 -8.41
C SER A 265 8.13 0.58 -7.51
N ASN A 266 7.01 -0.11 -7.76
CA ASN A 266 6.64 -1.34 -7.08
C ASN A 266 6.91 -2.56 -7.97
N ARG A 267 8.20 -2.90 -8.14
CA ARG A 267 8.59 -4.06 -8.94
C ARG A 267 8.34 -5.33 -8.13
N LEU A 268 7.59 -6.25 -8.73
CA LEU A 268 7.35 -7.59 -8.20
C LEU A 268 8.05 -8.60 -9.10
N THR A 269 8.91 -9.41 -8.51
CA THR A 269 9.59 -10.55 -9.14
C THR A 269 9.24 -11.83 -8.38
N ASN A 270 9.73 -12.97 -8.86
CA ASN A 270 9.51 -14.26 -8.22
C ASN A 270 10.14 -14.40 -6.83
N ASP A 271 11.10 -13.53 -6.49
CA ASP A 271 11.86 -13.59 -5.23
C ASP A 271 11.65 -12.38 -4.31
N ARG A 272 11.00 -11.31 -4.79
CA ARG A 272 10.76 -10.09 -4.00
C ARG A 272 9.70 -9.14 -4.56
N ALA A 273 9.17 -8.30 -3.67
CA ALA A 273 8.56 -7.02 -4.01
C ALA A 273 9.46 -5.89 -3.49
N VAL A 274 9.62 -4.79 -4.24
CA VAL A 274 10.52 -3.68 -3.88
C VAL A 274 9.85 -2.32 -4.07
N MET A 275 10.10 -1.40 -3.14
CA MET A 275 9.87 0.05 -3.28
C MET A 275 11.20 0.79 -3.11
N ASN A 276 11.46 1.79 -3.96
CA ASN A 276 12.73 2.51 -4.02
C ASN A 276 12.57 3.96 -3.53
N PHE A 277 13.54 4.45 -2.76
CA PHE A 277 13.71 5.86 -2.43
C PHE A 277 14.92 6.36 -3.21
N ASP A 278 14.66 6.83 -4.43
CA ASP A 278 15.71 7.24 -5.35
C ASP A 278 16.19 8.64 -5.04
N LYS A 279 17.45 8.94 -5.37
CA LYS A 279 17.96 10.29 -5.18
C LYS A 279 17.29 11.26 -6.14
N LYS A 280 16.90 12.43 -5.65
CA LYS A 280 16.30 13.50 -6.49
C LYS A 280 17.28 14.06 -7.51
N THR A 281 18.58 13.96 -7.24
CA THR A 281 19.66 14.37 -8.15
C THR A 281 20.19 13.21 -8.97
N LYS A 282 20.63 13.46 -10.21
CA LYS A 282 21.32 12.45 -11.04
C LYS A 282 22.74 12.08 -10.57
N GLN A 283 23.29 12.81 -9.60
CA GLN A 283 24.58 12.48 -9.03
C GLN A 283 24.42 11.27 -8.11
N TYR A 284 25.18 10.19 -8.35
CA TYR A 284 25.02 8.92 -7.63
C TYR A 284 23.64 8.27 -7.83
N ASP A 285 23.10 8.32 -9.05
CA ASP A 285 21.81 7.70 -9.45
C ASP A 285 21.72 6.18 -9.25
N MET A 286 22.82 5.52 -8.91
CA MET A 286 22.88 4.11 -8.53
C MET A 286 22.97 3.88 -7.02
N CYS A 287 22.97 4.95 -6.21
CA CYS A 287 22.82 4.88 -4.77
C CYS A 287 21.37 5.21 -4.40
N ASN A 288 20.69 4.31 -3.71
CA ASN A 288 19.31 4.52 -3.25
C ASN A 288 19.02 3.72 -1.98
N PHE A 289 17.81 3.88 -1.45
CA PHE A 289 17.29 2.98 -0.43
C PHE A 289 16.16 2.14 -0.96
N THR A 290 15.99 0.95 -0.40
CA THR A 290 14.86 0.08 -0.75
C THR A 290 14.20 -0.50 0.49
N LEU A 291 12.88 -0.67 0.39
CA LEU A 291 12.09 -1.57 1.23
C LEU A 291 11.72 -2.78 0.39
N GLU A 292 12.11 -3.97 0.83
CA GLU A 292 11.90 -5.22 0.09
C GLU A 292 11.19 -6.27 0.93
N VAL A 293 10.11 -6.84 0.40
CA VAL A 293 9.45 -8.04 0.95
C VAL A 293 9.99 -9.25 0.18
N ARG A 294 10.49 -10.26 0.90
CA ARG A 294 11.08 -11.50 0.34
C ARG A 294 10.65 -12.71 1.17
N SER A 295 10.89 -13.94 0.73
CA SER A 295 10.48 -15.12 1.51
C SER A 295 11.06 -15.17 2.93
N GLU A 296 12.24 -14.58 3.15
CA GLU A 296 12.90 -14.52 4.46
C GLU A 296 12.34 -13.43 5.41
N GLY A 297 11.61 -12.43 4.90
CA GLY A 297 11.14 -11.30 5.70
C GLY A 297 11.17 -9.96 4.96
N LEU A 298 11.14 -8.87 5.73
CA LEU A 298 11.22 -7.49 5.22
C LEU A 298 12.66 -6.95 5.36
N CYS A 299 13.22 -6.40 4.29
CA CYS A 299 14.54 -5.79 4.28
C CYS A 299 14.45 -4.27 4.12
N CYS A 300 15.15 -3.53 4.97
CA CYS A 300 15.43 -2.09 4.78
C CYS A 300 16.87 -1.95 4.32
N ARG A 301 17.12 -1.32 3.17
CA ARG A 301 18.43 -1.40 2.50
C ARG A 301 18.98 -0.03 2.10
N ALA A 302 20.28 0.15 2.28
CA ALA A 302 21.08 1.08 1.47
C ALA A 302 21.74 0.28 0.35
N VAL A 303 21.56 0.75 -0.88
CA VAL A 303 22.13 0.14 -2.08
C VAL A 303 23.20 1.08 -2.62
N ILE A 304 24.42 0.55 -2.79
CA ILE A 304 25.50 1.20 -3.53
C ILE A 304 25.71 0.38 -4.80
N GLY A 305 24.97 0.75 -5.82
CA GLY A 305 25.18 0.26 -7.17
C GLY A 305 26.39 0.94 -7.83
N GLY A 306 26.82 0.36 -8.93
CA GLY A 306 27.97 0.87 -9.63
C GLY A 306 28.29 0.18 -10.93
N ARG A 307 29.18 0.83 -11.66
CA ARG A 307 30.02 0.18 -12.64
C ARG A 307 31.21 -0.46 -11.91
N LYS A 308 32.21 -0.94 -12.65
CA LYS A 308 33.42 -1.56 -12.09
C LYS A 308 34.20 -0.59 -11.20
N VAL A 309 35.07 -1.15 -10.35
CA VAL A 309 36.06 -0.40 -9.57
C VAL A 309 37.01 0.42 -10.44
N SER A 310 37.14 0.13 -11.74
CA SER A 310 37.97 0.93 -12.65
C SER A 310 37.27 2.20 -13.20
N ASP A 311 35.96 2.35 -13.03
CA ASP A 311 35.22 3.52 -13.52
C ASP A 311 35.20 4.62 -12.44
N LYS A 312 36.02 5.66 -12.64
CA LYS A 312 36.22 6.75 -11.67
C LYS A 312 34.94 7.52 -11.29
N LYS A 313 33.90 7.45 -12.11
CA LYS A 313 32.61 8.12 -11.83
C LYS A 313 31.64 7.22 -11.06
N SER A 314 31.96 5.93 -10.92
CA SER A 314 31.12 4.94 -10.24
C SER A 314 31.14 5.13 -8.71
N PRO A 315 30.00 5.02 -8.01
CA PRO A 315 29.97 4.97 -6.55
C PRO A 315 30.87 3.85 -5.99
N ILE A 316 30.88 2.69 -6.66
CA ILE A 316 31.76 1.55 -6.33
C ILE A 316 33.24 1.93 -6.38
N TYR A 317 33.68 2.72 -7.36
CA TYR A 317 35.08 3.18 -7.37
C TYR A 317 35.36 4.10 -6.20
N LYS A 318 34.45 5.04 -5.90
CA LYS A 318 34.68 6.02 -4.84
C LYS A 318 34.82 5.36 -3.48
N ILE A 319 33.91 4.45 -3.13
CA ILE A 319 34.06 3.68 -1.89
C ILE A 319 35.32 2.83 -1.90
N TYR A 320 35.61 2.11 -3.00
CA TYR A 320 36.82 1.30 -3.10
C TYR A 320 38.10 2.11 -2.94
N ASN A 321 38.16 3.30 -3.54
CA ASN A 321 39.30 4.21 -3.49
C ASN A 321 39.46 4.84 -2.10
N LYS A 322 38.36 5.23 -1.46
CA LYS A 322 38.38 5.75 -0.08
C LYS A 322 38.92 4.72 0.90
N LEU A 323 38.43 3.49 0.80
CA LEU A 323 38.87 2.41 1.67
C LEU A 323 40.34 1.99 1.46
N GLN A 324 41.05 2.50 0.44
CA GLN A 324 42.51 2.37 0.36
C GLN A 324 43.25 3.22 1.40
N ASN A 325 42.61 4.28 1.90
CA ASN A 325 43.14 5.12 2.96
C ASN A 325 42.83 4.47 4.32
N GLN A 326 43.86 4.22 5.14
CA GLN A 326 43.68 3.54 6.43
C GLN A 326 42.73 4.28 7.38
N LYS A 327 42.74 5.62 7.38
CA LYS A 327 41.84 6.41 8.23
C LYS A 327 40.38 6.24 7.80
N GLU A 328 40.11 6.34 6.50
CA GLU A 328 38.76 6.17 5.95
C GLU A 328 38.28 4.71 6.08
N PHE A 329 39.19 3.75 5.96
CA PHE A 329 38.92 2.34 6.22
C PHE A 329 38.43 2.09 7.65
N GLU A 330 39.16 2.59 8.65
CA GLU A 330 38.76 2.45 10.06
C GLU A 330 37.45 3.19 10.36
N GLN A 331 37.28 4.40 9.82
CA GLN A 331 36.02 5.16 9.95
C GLN A 331 34.83 4.39 9.38
N PHE A 332 34.98 3.76 8.22
CA PHE A 332 33.91 2.96 7.63
C PHE A 332 33.63 1.70 8.45
N ARG A 333 34.67 1.03 8.96
CA ARG A 333 34.53 -0.14 9.83
C ARG A 333 33.79 0.19 11.12
N GLU A 334 34.17 1.29 11.79
CA GLU A 334 33.51 1.78 13.01
C GLU A 334 32.04 2.12 12.75
N MET A 335 31.76 2.83 11.65
CA MET A 335 30.39 3.14 11.24
C MET A 335 29.54 1.89 11.00
N LEU A 336 30.08 0.87 10.32
CA LEU A 336 29.37 -0.40 10.14
C LEU A 336 29.16 -1.13 11.47
N SER A 337 30.13 -1.06 12.39
CA SER A 337 30.01 -1.64 13.73
C SER A 337 28.92 -0.96 14.56
N GLU A 338 28.78 0.37 14.47
CA GLU A 338 27.72 1.15 15.12
C GLU A 338 26.31 0.79 14.63
N LEU A 339 26.15 0.24 13.42
CA LEU A 339 24.86 -0.28 12.97
C LEU A 339 24.41 -1.50 13.80
N GLY A 340 25.37 -2.31 14.25
CA GLY A 340 25.12 -3.42 15.17
C GLY A 340 24.61 -4.69 14.49
N LYS A 341 24.33 -5.70 15.33
CA LYS A 341 24.09 -7.10 14.94
C LYS A 341 22.87 -7.36 14.05
N ASP A 342 21.91 -6.44 14.03
CA ASP A 342 20.69 -6.61 13.22
C ASP A 342 20.92 -6.27 11.74
N PHE A 343 22.11 -5.76 11.41
CA PHE A 343 22.48 -5.38 10.06
C PHE A 343 23.50 -6.33 9.45
N ARG A 344 23.49 -6.37 8.12
CA ARG A 344 24.38 -7.19 7.31
C ARG A 344 24.91 -6.39 6.14
N ILE A 345 26.08 -6.79 5.64
CA ILE A 345 26.60 -6.34 4.36
C ILE A 345 26.55 -7.48 3.35
N LEU A 346 26.07 -7.17 2.15
CA LEU A 346 25.91 -8.12 1.06
C LEU A 346 26.64 -7.61 -0.17
N ILE A 347 27.40 -8.49 -0.81
CA ILE A 347 28.08 -8.22 -2.06
C ILE A 347 27.41 -9.01 -3.17
N HIS A 348 27.10 -8.32 -4.27
CA HIS A 348 26.40 -8.89 -5.42
C HIS A 348 27.22 -8.67 -6.69
N SER A 349 27.07 -9.58 -7.66
CA SER A 349 27.38 -9.32 -9.07
C SER A 349 26.11 -8.87 -9.79
N ARG A 350 26.24 -7.90 -10.69
CA ARG A 350 25.12 -7.38 -11.48
C ARG A 350 25.26 -7.76 -12.96
N SER A 351 24.17 -8.17 -13.58
CA SER A 351 24.10 -8.43 -15.02
C SER A 351 22.89 -7.73 -15.64
N SER A 352 22.95 -7.43 -16.94
CA SER A 352 21.78 -6.92 -17.67
C SER A 352 20.68 -7.99 -17.72
N ASP A 353 19.43 -7.55 -17.69
CA ASP A 353 18.25 -8.38 -17.95
C ASP A 353 17.96 -8.57 -19.45
N ASN A 354 18.43 -7.64 -20.28
CA ASN A 354 18.21 -7.65 -21.73
C ASN A 354 19.33 -8.36 -22.49
N GLU A 355 18.94 -9.32 -23.34
CA GLU A 355 19.83 -9.93 -24.33
C GLU A 355 20.39 -8.85 -25.27
N GLY A 356 21.72 -8.74 -25.34
CA GLY A 356 22.43 -7.76 -26.17
C GLY A 356 22.96 -6.52 -25.44
N ILE A 357 22.39 -6.15 -24.28
CA ILE A 357 22.96 -5.09 -23.45
C ILE A 357 24.06 -5.68 -22.55
N LYS A 358 25.32 -5.32 -22.81
CA LYS A 358 26.48 -5.85 -22.05
C LYS A 358 26.63 -5.27 -20.64
N LYS A 359 25.81 -4.30 -20.25
CA LYS A 359 26.01 -3.51 -19.03
C LYS A 359 24.72 -3.34 -18.23
N PRO A 360 24.72 -3.63 -16.91
CA PRO A 360 23.56 -3.41 -16.06
C PRO A 360 23.23 -1.91 -15.96
N MET A 361 21.95 -1.60 -16.08
CA MET A 361 21.39 -0.25 -15.93
C MET A 361 20.51 -0.19 -14.67
N PRO A 362 20.36 0.98 -14.04
CA PRO A 362 19.43 1.14 -12.91
C PRO A 362 18.02 0.66 -13.28
N GLY A 363 17.41 -0.18 -12.44
CA GLY A 363 16.05 -0.68 -12.63
C GLY A 363 15.89 -1.85 -13.62
N GLY A 364 16.93 -2.18 -14.40
CA GLY A 364 16.94 -3.22 -15.44
C GLY A 364 18.11 -4.20 -15.30
N ASP A 365 18.40 -4.61 -14.07
CA ASP A 365 19.53 -5.50 -13.80
C ASP A 365 19.20 -6.61 -12.81
N ASN A 366 19.87 -7.74 -13.02
CA ASN A 366 19.78 -8.93 -12.17
C ASN A 366 20.92 -8.91 -11.16
N TRP A 367 20.58 -9.08 -9.88
CA TRP A 367 21.52 -9.07 -8.77
C TRP A 367 21.72 -10.48 -8.24
N SER A 368 22.93 -11.03 -8.42
CA SER A 368 23.30 -12.34 -7.89
C SER A 368 24.19 -12.17 -6.66
N ARG A 369 23.69 -12.60 -5.51
CA ARG A 369 24.37 -12.56 -4.21
C ARG A 369 25.65 -13.41 -4.25
N LYS A 370 26.77 -12.85 -3.80
CA LYS A 370 28.09 -13.50 -3.72
C LYS A 370 28.59 -13.65 -2.30
N LEU A 371 28.26 -12.70 -1.43
CA LEU A 371 28.67 -12.71 -0.03
C LEU A 371 27.56 -12.11 0.83
N VAL A 372 27.39 -12.64 2.04
CA VAL A 372 26.60 -12.04 3.12
C VAL A 372 27.44 -12.16 4.39
N LEU A 373 27.65 -11.04 5.07
CA LEU A 373 28.30 -11.01 6.37
C LEU A 373 27.44 -10.22 7.34
N SER A 374 27.26 -10.75 8.55
CA SER A 374 26.64 -10.01 9.64
C SER A 374 27.62 -8.96 10.16
N LEU A 375 27.14 -7.74 10.45
CA LEU A 375 28.02 -6.64 10.83
C LEU A 375 28.64 -6.80 12.22
N ASP A 376 28.02 -7.58 13.12
CA ASP A 376 28.63 -7.95 14.42
C ASP A 376 29.89 -8.80 14.28
N SER A 377 29.98 -9.58 13.20
CA SER A 377 31.10 -10.45 12.88
C SER A 377 32.12 -9.82 11.94
N LEU A 378 31.91 -8.56 11.52
CA LEU A 378 32.76 -7.91 10.52
C LEU A 378 34.09 -7.46 11.13
N THR A 379 35.15 -8.20 10.83
CA THR A 379 36.53 -7.83 11.18
C THR A 379 37.15 -6.93 10.10
N GLY A 380 38.31 -6.33 10.39
CA GLY A 380 39.11 -5.62 9.38
C GLY A 380 39.50 -6.55 8.21
N GLU A 381 39.85 -7.80 8.49
CA GLU A 381 40.12 -8.81 7.46
C GLU A 381 38.88 -9.08 6.59
N GLY A 382 37.69 -9.14 7.19
CA GLY A 382 36.42 -9.27 6.47
C GLY A 382 36.17 -8.10 5.52
N LEU A 383 36.43 -6.86 5.95
CA LEU A 383 36.31 -5.69 5.09
C LEU A 383 37.36 -5.67 3.96
N GLN A 384 38.59 -6.13 4.22
CA GLN A 384 39.60 -6.31 3.17
C GLN A 384 39.22 -7.39 2.14
N ALA A 385 38.62 -8.49 2.60
CA ALA A 385 38.10 -9.52 1.72
C ALA A 385 36.97 -8.98 0.81
N ILE A 386 36.08 -8.15 1.36
CA ILE A 386 35.07 -7.42 0.58
C ILE A 386 35.75 -6.55 -0.49
N MET A 387 36.76 -5.76 -0.13
CA MET A 387 37.47 -4.91 -1.09
C MET A 387 38.09 -5.70 -2.23
N SER A 388 38.69 -6.86 -1.92
CA SER A 388 39.24 -7.76 -2.93
C SER A 388 38.15 -8.30 -3.86
N LEU A 389 37.01 -8.71 -3.31
CA LEU A 389 35.87 -9.18 -4.10
C LEU A 389 35.34 -8.13 -5.09
N LEU A 390 35.33 -6.85 -4.71
CA LEU A 390 34.88 -5.76 -5.60
C LEU A 390 35.72 -5.66 -6.88
N VAL A 391 37.00 -6.06 -6.84
CA VAL A 391 37.89 -6.07 -8.00
C VAL A 391 37.56 -7.21 -8.96
N TYR A 392 37.23 -8.38 -8.43
CA TYR A 392 36.99 -9.59 -9.23
C TYR A 392 35.55 -9.71 -9.76
N ILE A 393 34.59 -9.11 -9.06
CA ILE A 393 33.18 -9.19 -9.45
C ILE A 393 32.91 -8.25 -10.62
N ASN A 394 32.32 -8.79 -11.69
CA ASN A 394 31.86 -7.98 -12.81
C ASN A 394 30.64 -7.16 -12.38
N TYR A 395 30.76 -5.83 -12.44
CA TYR A 395 29.73 -4.87 -11.99
C TYR A 395 29.25 -5.16 -10.55
N PRO A 396 30.10 -4.93 -9.54
CA PRO A 396 29.72 -5.23 -8.17
C PRO A 396 28.63 -4.27 -7.69
N GLY A 397 27.85 -4.75 -6.73
CA GLY A 397 26.94 -3.94 -5.93
C GLY A 397 27.12 -4.26 -4.45
N ILE A 398 27.09 -3.23 -3.62
CA ILE A 398 27.16 -3.36 -2.17
C ILE A 398 25.77 -3.02 -1.64
N ILE A 399 25.25 -3.86 -0.76
CA ILE A 399 24.00 -3.61 -0.03
C ILE A 399 24.32 -3.71 1.45
N VAL A 400 23.90 -2.72 2.23
CA VAL A 400 23.85 -2.83 3.69
C VAL A 400 22.37 -2.86 4.08
N ASP A 401 21.94 -3.91 4.76
CA ASP A 401 20.53 -4.10 5.11
C ASP A 401 20.30 -4.45 6.56
N ARG A 402 19.11 -4.09 7.06
CA ARG A 402 18.48 -4.73 8.22
C ARG A 402 17.41 -5.68 7.70
N LEU A 403 17.48 -6.95 8.12
CA LEU A 403 16.41 -7.93 7.91
C LEU A 403 15.52 -7.97 9.15
N ILE A 404 14.22 -7.79 8.94
CA ILE A 404 13.19 -8.10 9.93
C ILE A 404 12.63 -9.47 9.53
N PRO A 405 13.01 -10.56 10.24
CA PRO A 405 12.72 -11.92 9.81
C PRO A 405 11.22 -12.21 9.76
N LYS A 406 10.79 -13.04 8.81
CA LYS A 406 9.45 -13.61 8.78
C LYS A 406 9.10 -14.21 10.16
N GLY A 407 7.88 -13.93 10.64
CA GLY A 407 7.41 -14.39 11.95
C GLY A 407 7.74 -13.45 13.11
N SER A 408 8.54 -12.40 12.89
CA SER A 408 8.80 -11.39 13.93
C SER A 408 7.52 -10.63 14.29
N PRO A 409 7.27 -10.33 15.58
CA PRO A 409 6.06 -9.65 16.02
C PRO A 409 5.90 -8.25 15.43
N GLU A 410 7.01 -7.56 15.13
CA GLU A 410 7.02 -6.24 14.51
C GLU A 410 6.32 -6.25 13.16
N LEU A 411 6.43 -7.35 12.39
CA LEU A 411 5.80 -7.43 11.07
C LEU A 411 4.28 -7.33 11.14
N LYS A 412 3.65 -7.71 12.26
CA LYS A 412 2.19 -7.66 12.48
C LYS A 412 1.72 -6.37 13.16
N ASN A 413 2.63 -5.49 13.55
CA ASN A 413 2.31 -4.22 14.21
C ASN A 413 2.75 -3.05 13.31
N PRO A 414 1.81 -2.39 12.61
CA PRO A 414 2.12 -1.30 11.69
C PRO A 414 3.00 -0.21 12.29
N ASP A 415 2.67 0.26 13.49
CA ASP A 415 3.38 1.39 14.12
C ASP A 415 4.82 1.01 14.46
N LEU A 416 5.00 -0.16 15.08
CA LEU A 416 6.32 -0.68 15.43
C LEU A 416 7.16 -0.99 14.20
N LEU A 417 6.55 -1.52 13.14
CA LEU A 417 7.23 -1.80 11.89
C LEU A 417 7.72 -0.51 11.22
N VAL A 418 6.85 0.50 11.15
CA VAL A 418 7.19 1.82 10.58
C VAL A 418 8.32 2.45 11.38
N GLU A 419 8.23 2.48 12.72
CA GLU A 419 9.29 3.00 13.58
C GLU A 419 10.63 2.30 13.31
N LYS A 420 10.64 0.97 13.29
CA LYS A 420 11.83 0.17 13.06
C LYS A 420 12.43 0.40 11.67
N SER A 421 11.60 0.60 10.65
CA SER A 421 12.06 0.90 9.28
C SER A 421 12.57 2.33 9.13
N VAL A 422 11.97 3.32 9.79
CA VAL A 422 12.48 4.69 9.86
C VAL A 422 13.85 4.73 10.53
N ASP A 423 14.03 4.05 11.68
CA ASP A 423 15.33 3.89 12.33
C ASP A 423 16.36 3.26 11.39
N SER A 424 15.95 2.20 10.69
CA SER A 424 16.83 1.48 9.76
C SER A 424 17.34 2.40 8.65
N LEU A 425 16.44 3.07 7.92
CA LEU A 425 16.80 3.92 6.79
C LEU A 425 17.61 5.15 7.24
N THR A 426 17.26 5.73 8.39
CA THR A 426 18.00 6.87 8.96
C THR A 426 19.44 6.48 9.30
N ARG A 427 19.66 5.31 9.89
CA ARG A 427 21.01 4.82 10.23
C ARG A 427 21.79 4.40 8.99
N LEU A 428 21.13 3.74 8.04
CA LEU A 428 21.72 3.33 6.77
C LEU A 428 22.17 4.50 5.91
N ARG A 429 21.61 5.69 6.12
CA ARG A 429 22.02 6.90 5.38
C ARG A 429 23.50 7.22 5.52
N LYS A 430 24.09 7.02 6.71
CA LYS A 430 25.52 7.22 6.94
C LYS A 430 26.39 6.44 5.94
N VAL A 431 25.92 5.25 5.51
CA VAL A 431 26.63 4.39 4.55
C VAL A 431 26.70 5.05 3.17
N ILE A 432 25.60 5.64 2.69
CA ILE A 432 25.60 6.35 1.40
C ILE A 432 26.39 7.65 1.51
N ASP A 433 26.18 8.43 2.58
CA ASP A 433 26.88 9.70 2.81
C ASP A 433 28.41 9.52 2.81
N PHE A 434 28.92 8.41 3.35
CA PHE A 434 30.35 8.07 3.31
C PHE A 434 30.90 7.90 1.89
N VAL A 435 30.10 7.32 0.98
CA VAL A 435 30.51 7.18 -0.42
C VAL A 435 30.57 8.54 -1.09
N GLU A 436 29.66 9.43 -0.71
CA GLU A 436 29.41 10.70 -1.39
C GLU A 436 30.35 11.83 -0.99
N ASN A 437 30.67 11.92 0.31
CA ASN A 437 31.57 12.91 0.94
C ASN A 437 32.98 12.38 0.97
#